data_AF-E8WIG5-F1
#
_entry.id   AF-E8WIG5-F1
#
_cell.length_a   1.000
_cell.length_b   1.000
_cell.length_c   1.000
_cell.angle_alpha   90.00
_cell.angle_beta   90.00
_cell.angle_gamma   90.00
#
_symmetry.space_group_name_H-M   'P 1'
#
loop_
_entity.id
_entity.type
_entity.pdbx_description
1 polymer ?
#
loop_
_entity_poly.entity_id
_entity_poly.type
_entity_poly.pdbx_seq_one_letter_code
_entity_poly.pdbx_strand_id
1 'polypeptide(L)' 'MKCPVCKNHLQVDTNLHAEGFKEGITECSVCGTVWSANHGVVEIVKDPQAESFLQAESECVEGDEYSLNMDGKS' A
#
# COMPACT_ATOMS: atom_id res chain seq x y z
N MET A 1 3.62 10.27 -1.71
CA MET A 1 4.17 8.89 -1.57
C MET A 1 4.26 8.24 -2.94
N LYS A 2 4.72 6.99 -3.06
CA LYS A 2 4.76 6.28 -4.34
C LYS A 2 3.46 5.49 -4.50
N CYS A 3 2.81 5.57 -5.67
CA CYS A 3 1.59 4.81 -5.95
C CYS A 3 1.86 3.30 -5.74
N PRO A 4 1.02 2.58 -4.98
CA PRO A 4 1.24 1.15 -4.71
C PRO A 4 1.07 0.28 -5.95
N VAL A 5 0.32 0.73 -6.94
CA VAL A 5 0.05 0.03 -8.21
C VAL A 5 1.11 0.36 -9.26
N CYS A 6 1.06 1.55 -9.85
CA CYS A 6 1.92 1.90 -11.00
C CYS A 6 3.30 2.44 -10.59
N LYS A 7 3.58 2.56 -9.30
CA LYS A 7 4.89 3.00 -8.79
C LYS A 7 5.27 4.45 -9.18
N ASN A 8 4.34 5.26 -9.70
CA ASN A 8 4.57 6.68 -10.01
C ASN A 8 4.44 7.57 -8.76
N HIS A 9 4.92 8.81 -8.84
CA HIS A 9 4.88 9.81 -7.76
C HIS A 9 3.82 10.91 -8.00
N LEU A 10 3.20 10.94 -9.17
CA LEU A 10 2.13 11.88 -9.50
C LEU A 10 0.83 11.46 -8.79
N GLN A 11 0.40 12.28 -7.84
CA GLN A 11 -0.79 12.04 -7.05
C GLN A 11 -1.46 13.35 -6.63
N VAL A 12 -2.75 13.28 -6.38
CA VAL A 12 -3.55 14.34 -5.75
C VAL A 12 -3.90 13.87 -4.35
N ASP A 13 -3.65 14.73 -3.35
CA ASP A 13 -3.94 14.42 -1.95
C ASP A 13 -5.17 15.18 -1.49
N THR A 14 -6.12 14.46 -0.89
CA THR A 14 -7.32 15.01 -0.28
C THR A 14 -7.27 14.75 1.21
N ASN A 15 -7.03 15.82 1.98
CA ASN A 15 -6.96 15.74 3.42
C ASN A 15 -8.37 15.85 4.02
N LEU A 16 -8.86 14.77 4.64
CA LEU A 16 -10.11 14.81 5.41
C LEU A 16 -9.82 15.08 6.87
N HIS A 17 -10.41 16.15 7.37
CA HIS A 17 -10.36 16.50 8.78
C HIS A 17 -11.79 16.59 9.32
N ALA A 18 -12.22 15.55 10.04
CA ALA A 18 -13.47 15.52 10.78
C ALA A 18 -13.15 15.23 12.26
N GLU A 19 -14.02 15.63 13.18
CA GLU A 19 -13.78 15.53 14.62
C GLU A 19 -13.47 14.07 15.03
N GLY A 20 -12.19 13.79 15.34
CA GLY A 20 -11.70 12.46 15.71
C GLY A 20 -11.17 11.59 14.55
N PHE A 21 -11.26 12.05 13.30
CA PHE A 21 -10.79 11.33 12.12
C PHE A 21 -9.88 12.24 11.26
N LYS A 22 -8.60 11.88 11.18
CA LYS A 22 -7.59 12.59 10.37
C LYS A 22 -6.89 11.60 9.47
N GLU A 23 -7.42 11.43 8.26
CA GLU A 23 -6.82 10.58 7.23
C GLU A 23 -6.73 11.34 5.91
N GLY A 24 -5.61 11.14 5.22
CA GLY A 24 -5.41 11.62 3.86
C GLY A 24 -5.78 10.52 2.87
N ILE A 25 -6.70 10.83 1.96
CA ILE A 25 -6.97 9.97 0.81
C ILE A 25 -6.13 10.48 -0.35
N THR A 26 -5.34 9.60 -0.94
CA THR A 26 -4.48 9.91 -2.07
C THR A 26 -5.00 9.21 -3.33
N GLU A 27 -5.06 9.94 -4.44
CA GLU A 27 -5.39 9.41 -5.77
C GLU A 27 -4.20 9.55 -6.72
N CYS A 28 -3.84 8.47 -7.42
CA CYS A 28 -2.80 8.52 -8.45
C CYS A 28 -3.37 9.08 -9.75
N SER A 29 -2.82 10.19 -10.22
CA SER A 29 -3.24 10.81 -11.49
C SER A 29 -2.85 10.01 -12.74
N VAL A 30 -2.07 8.93 -12.60
CA VAL A 30 -1.58 8.10 -13.71
C VAL A 30 -2.46 6.89 -13.93
N CYS A 31 -2.73 6.10 -12.88
CA CYS A 31 -3.53 4.87 -12.99
C CYS A 31 -4.90 4.97 -12.31
N GLY A 32 -5.20 6.07 -11.61
CA GLY A 32 -6.48 6.28 -10.93
C GLY A 32 -6.67 5.49 -9.64
N THR A 33 -5.63 4.79 -9.15
CA THR A 33 -5.68 4.08 -7.87
C THR A 33 -5.90 5.08 -6.74
N VAL A 34 -6.80 4.75 -5.81
CA VAL A 34 -7.10 5.55 -4.62
C VAL A 34 -6.75 4.73 -3.39
N TRP A 35 -5.99 5.31 -2.46
CA TRP A 35 -5.57 4.65 -1.22
C TRP A 35 -5.53 5.63 -0.04
N SER A 36 -5.69 5.11 1.17
CA SER A 36 -5.34 5.80 2.41
C SER A 36 -4.02 5.22 2.93
N ALA A 37 -3.24 6.05 3.62
CA ALA A 37 -2.06 5.57 4.33
C ALA A 37 -2.04 6.11 5.74
N ASN A 38 -2.01 5.20 6.71
CA ASN A 38 -2.05 5.53 8.12
C ASN A 38 -1.08 4.64 8.90
N HIS A 39 -0.26 5.23 9.76
CA HIS A 39 0.76 4.51 10.56
C HIS A 39 1.64 3.51 9.77
N GLY A 40 1.93 3.81 8.50
CA GLY A 40 2.74 2.95 7.62
C GLY A 40 1.97 1.83 6.93
N VAL A 41 0.68 1.68 7.23
CA VAL A 41 -0.24 0.76 6.54
C VAL A 41 -0.87 1.49 5.37
N VAL A 42 -0.89 0.85 4.19
CA VAL A 42 -1.55 1.35 3.00
C VAL A 42 -2.79 0.50 2.75
N GLU A 43 -3.95 1.15 2.73
CA GLU A 43 -5.23 0.51 2.43
C GLU A 43 -5.74 1.02 1.08
N ILE A 44 -6.02 0.09 0.16
CA ILE A 44 -6.52 0.42 -1.18
C ILE A 44 -8.03 0.62 -1.10
N VAL A 45 -8.49 1.82 -1.42
CA VAL A 45 -9.92 2.17 -1.48
C VAL A 45 -10.50 1.82 -2.84
N LYS A 46 -9.73 2.05 -3.91
CA LYS A 46 -10.11 1.72 -5.28
C LYS A 46 -8.89 1.34 -6.09
N ASP A 47 -8.94 0.16 -6.70
CA ASP A 47 -7.96 -0.27 -7.68
C ASP A 47 -8.57 -0.42 -9.08
N PRO A 48 -8.34 0.55 -10.00
CA PRO A 48 -8.74 0.42 -11.39
C PRO A 48 -7.99 -0.68 -12.16
N GLN A 49 -6.96 -1.28 -11.56
CA GLN A 49 -6.15 -2.36 -12.13
C GLN A 49 -6.39 -3.70 -11.43
N ALA A 50 -7.46 -3.86 -10.64
CA ALA A 50 -7.73 -5.08 -9.87
C ALA A 50 -7.73 -6.37 -10.72
N GLU A 51 -8.16 -6.31 -11.98
CA GLU A 51 -8.20 -7.47 -12.89
C GLU A 51 -6.99 -7.52 -13.84
N SER A 52 -5.91 -6.79 -13.51
CA SER A 52 -4.69 -6.66 -14.31
C SER A 52 -3.50 -7.26 -13.57
N PHE A 53 -2.43 -7.52 -14.32
CA PHE A 53 -1.12 -7.85 -13.75
C PHE A 53 -0.60 -6.77 -12.78
N LEU A 54 -1.07 -5.53 -12.93
CA LEU A 54 -0.68 -4.40 -12.08
C LEU A 54 -1.59 -4.19 -10.86
N GLN A 55 -2.48 -5.13 -10.55
CA GLN A 55 -3.35 -5.02 -9.37
C GLN A 55 -2.53 -4.79 -8.09
N ALA A 56 -3.14 -4.10 -7.14
CA ALA A 56 -2.54 -3.95 -5.82
C ALA A 56 -2.51 -5.30 -5.10
N GLU A 57 -1.31 -5.77 -4.77
CA GLU A 57 -1.12 -6.98 -3.99
C GLU A 57 -0.92 -6.65 -2.51
N SER A 58 -1.67 -7.33 -1.64
CA SER A 58 -1.38 -7.39 -0.21
C SER A 58 -0.63 -8.67 0.10
N GLU A 59 0.62 -8.58 0.56
CA GLU A 59 1.33 -9.74 1.08
C GLU A 59 0.79 -10.11 2.47
N CYS A 60 0.46 -11.38 2.69
CA CYS A 60 0.33 -11.91 4.03
C CYS A 60 1.75 -12.05 4.58
N VAL A 61 2.17 -11.15 5.47
CA VAL A 61 3.44 -11.32 6.19
C VAL A 61 3.32 -12.54 7.11
N GLU A 62 3.85 -13.68 6.67
CA GLU A 62 4.02 -14.86 7.52
C GLU A 62 5.11 -14.55 8.56
N GLY A 63 4.65 -14.26 9.78
CA GLY A 63 5.46 -13.70 10.84
C GLY A 63 6.31 -14.72 11.59
N ASP A 64 7.28 -15.38 10.94
CA ASP A 64 8.36 -16.12 11.63
C ASP A 64 9.51 -16.70 10.77
N GLU A 65 9.44 -16.71 9.44
CA GLU A 65 10.37 -17.56 8.64
C GLU A 65 11.79 -17.02 8.38
N TYR A 66 12.16 -15.84 8.89
CA TYR A 66 13.52 -15.29 8.68
C TYR A 66 14.60 -15.85 9.65
N SER A 67 14.28 -16.87 10.47
CA SER A 67 15.15 -17.34 11.57
C SER A 67 15.84 -18.69 11.35
N LEU A 68 15.86 -19.25 10.14
CA LEU A 68 16.59 -20.51 9.88
C LEU A 68 17.93 -20.22 9.20
N ASN A 69 18.99 -20.83 9.75
CA ASN A 69 20.42 -20.83 9.38
C ASN A 69 21.25 -20.02 10.39
N MET A 70 21.91 -20.61 11.39
CA MET A 70 23.08 -21.49 11.23
C MET A 70 23.29 -22.33 12.50
N ASP A 71 23.01 -23.63 12.46
CA ASP A 71 23.69 -24.57 13.36
C ASP A 71 24.34 -25.65 12.50
N GLY A 72 25.66 -25.50 12.36
CA GLY A 72 26.52 -26.36 11.58
C GLY A 72 26.43 -27.81 12.06
N LYS A 73 26.14 -28.70 11.11
CA LYS A 73 26.44 -30.12 11.23
C LYS A 73 27.96 -30.29 11.30
N SER A 74 28.45 -30.87 12.40
CA SER A 74 29.70 -31.62 12.44
C SER A 74 29.48 -32.94 13.19
#